data_AF-A0A1C6GUE6-F1
#
_entry.id   AF-A0A1C6GUE6-F1
#
_cell.length_a   1.000
_cell.length_b   1.000
_cell.length_c   1.000
_cell.angle_alpha   90.00
_cell.angle_beta   90.00
_cell.angle_gamma   90.00
#
_symmetry.space_group_name_H-M   'P 1'
#
loop_
_entity.id
_entity.type
_entity.pdbx_description
1 polymer ?
#
loop_
_entity_poly.entity_id
_entity_poly.type
_entity_poly.pdbx_seq_one_letter_code
_entity_poly.pdbx_strand_id
1 'polypeptide(L)' 'MKLRLLELIRQEDHSRPLSDQKLAELLAEQGIRIARRTVAKYRTELRLGSAAARKRD' A
#
# COMPACT_ATOMS: atom_id res chain seq x y z
N MET A 1 -9.02 -4.07 8.42
CA MET A 1 -7.78 -3.30 8.12
C MET A 1 -7.09 -3.77 6.84
N LYS A 2 -6.67 -5.04 6.72
CA LYS A 2 -6.01 -5.58 5.50
C LYS A 2 -6.81 -5.38 4.21
N LEU A 3 -8.15 -5.47 4.27
CA LEU A 3 -9.04 -5.28 3.12
C LEU A 3 -8.92 -3.89 2.48
N ARG A 4 -8.85 -2.81 3.27
CA ARG A 4 -8.79 -1.44 2.74
C ARG A 4 -7.44 -1.13 2.09
N LEU A 5 -6.36 -1.66 2.64
CA LEU A 5 -5.04 -1.58 2.02
C LEU A 5 -5.02 -2.34 0.69
N LEU A 6 -5.61 -3.54 0.63
CA LEU A 6 -5.75 -4.30 -0.62
C LEU A 6 -6.61 -3.57 -1.65
N GLU A 7 -7.69 -2.93 -1.23
CA GLU A 7 -8.57 -2.15 -2.12
C GLU A 7 -7.84 -0.96 -2.73
N LEU A 8 -7.11 -0.20 -1.91
CA LEU A 8 -6.24 0.90 -2.38
C LEU A 8 -5.15 0.40 -3.33
N ILE A 9 -4.54 -0.75 -3.03
CA ILE A 9 -3.52 -1.36 -3.89
C ILE A 9 -4.13 -1.90 -5.19
N ARG A 10 -5.38 -2.39 -5.18
CA ARG A 10 -6.08 -2.84 -6.40
C ARG A 10 -6.56 -1.69 -7.26
N GLN A 11 -6.89 -0.56 -6.64
CA GLN A 11 -7.26 0.67 -7.34
C GLN A 11 -6.04 1.49 -7.78
N GLU A 12 -4.84 1.16 -7.29
CA GLU A 12 -3.63 1.84 -7.71
C GLU A 12 -3.25 1.46 -9.14
N ASP A 13 -2.61 2.39 -9.82
CA ASP A 13 -2.03 2.15 -11.13
C ASP A 13 -0.80 1.25 -10.97
N HIS A 14 -0.85 0.04 -11.54
CA HIS A 14 0.26 -0.92 -11.51
C HIS A 14 1.52 -0.37 -12.19
N SER A 15 1.38 0.57 -13.13
CA SER A 15 2.52 1.24 -13.77
C SER A 15 3.18 2.30 -12.87
N ARG A 16 2.45 2.78 -11.85
CA ARG A 16 2.88 3.79 -10.88
C ARG A 16 2.46 3.38 -9.47
N PRO A 17 3.06 2.31 -8.93
CA PRO A 17 2.69 1.79 -7.62
C PRO A 17 2.87 2.88 -6.54
N LEU A 18 1.90 2.99 -5.64
CA LEU A 18 1.92 3.98 -4.57
C LEU A 18 3.00 3.61 -3.57
N SER A 19 3.68 4.63 -3.06
CA SER A 19 4.63 4.47 -1.96
C SER A 19 3.89 4.10 -0.67
N ASP A 20 4.60 3.47 0.25
CA ASP A 20 4.04 3.11 1.56
C ASP A 20 3.53 4.34 2.34
N GLN A 21 4.16 5.49 2.10
CA GLN A 21 3.76 6.77 2.67
C GLN A 21 2.42 7.23 2.10
N LYS A 22 2.23 7.14 0.78
CA LYS A 22 0.99 7.54 0.13
C LYS A 22 -0.20 6.65 0.52
N LEU A 23 0.04 5.35 0.66
CA LEU A 23 -0.96 4.41 1.17
C LEU A 23 -1.35 4.74 2.63
N ALA A 24 -0.40 5.12 3.47
CA ALA A 24 -0.67 5.55 4.84
C ALA A 24 -1.51 6.84 4.89
N GLU A 25 -1.22 7.81 4.02
CA GLU A 25 -2.00 9.05 3.88
C GLU A 25 -3.44 8.78 3.43
N LEU A 26 -3.63 8.00 2.37
CA LEU A 26 -4.95 7.63 1.86
C LEU A 26 -5.78 6.87 2.89
N LEU A 27 -5.15 5.98 3.67
CA LEU A 27 -5.81 5.30 4.78
C LEU A 27 -6.19 6.30 5.89
N ALA A 28 -5.31 7.26 6.21
CA ALA A 28 -5.59 8.28 7.21
C ALA A 28 -6.74 9.21 6.80
N GLU A 29 -6.86 9.55 5.51
CA GLU A 29 -8.00 10.28 4.94
C GLU A 29 -9.32 9.51 5.11
N GLN A 30 -9.28 8.17 5.07
CA GLN A 30 -10.43 7.32 5.36
C GLN A 30 -10.67 7.09 6.86
N GLY A 31 -9.97 7.81 7.74
CA GLY A 31 -10.07 7.67 9.19
C GLY A 31 -9.24 6.53 9.79
N ILE A 32 -8.43 5.84 8.98
CA ILE A 32 -7.57 4.73 9.40
C ILE A 32 -6.13 5.25 9.55
N ARG A 33 -5.75 5.70 10.74
CA ARG A 33 -4.35 6.10 11.01
C ARG A 33 -3.45 4.88 11.13
N ILE A 34 -2.52 4.75 10.19
CA ILE A 34 -1.56 3.65 10.16
C ILE A 34 -0.17 4.22 9.85
N ALA A 35 0.84 3.73 10.55
CA ALA A 35 2.23 4.10 10.29
C ALA A 35 2.76 3.45 9.00
N ARG A 36 3.63 4.17 8.29
CA ARG A 36 4.33 3.67 7.09
C ARG A 36 4.99 2.29 7.30
N ARG A 37 5.55 2.03 8.50
CA ARG A 37 6.15 0.72 8.84
C ARG A 37 5.12 -0.41 8.87
N THR A 38 3.90 -0.14 9.31
CA THR A 38 2.80 -1.11 9.31
C THR A 38 2.32 -1.41 7.88
N VAL A 39 2.28 -0.40 7.00
CA VAL A 39 1.99 -0.60 5.57
C VAL A 39 3.04 -1.51 4.94
N ALA A 40 4.33 -1.22 5.19
CA ALA A 40 5.43 -2.04 4.68
C ALA A 40 5.34 -3.49 5.18
N LYS A 41 5.06 -3.71 6.47
CA LYS A 41 4.84 -5.04 7.03
C LYS A 41 3.70 -5.77 6.31
N TYR A 42 2.57 -5.10 6.09
CA TYR A 42 1.44 -5.69 5.37
C TYR A 42 1.74 -5.97 3.89
N ARG A 43 2.50 -5.12 3.19
CA ARG A 43 2.93 -5.41 1.81
C ARG A 43 3.77 -6.68 1.74
N THR A 44 4.70 -6.85 2.68
CA THR A 44 5.51 -8.07 2.78
C THR A 44 4.66 -9.30 3.10
N GLU A 45 3.74 -9.21 4.08
CA GLU A 45 2.82 -10.30 4.42
C GLU A 45 1.90 -10.69 3.25
N LEU A 46 1.46 -9.72 2.46
CA LEU A 46 0.61 -9.93 1.29
C LEU A 46 1.38 -10.37 0.05
N ARG A 47 2.71 -10.55 0.14
CA ARG A 47 3.61 -10.89 -0.98
C ARG A 47 3.52 -9.92 -2.17
N LEU A 48 3.08 -8.68 -1.94
CA LEU A 48 2.91 -7.67 -2.99
C LEU A 48 4.23 -7.00 -3.39
N GLY A 49 5.36 -7.43 -2.80
CA GLY A 49 6.65 -6.78 -2.98
C GLY A 49 6.66 -5.33 -2.47
N SER A 50 7.82 -4.68 -2.51
CA SER A 50 7.90 -3.23 -2.35
C SER A 50 7.29 -2.53 -3.58
N ALA A 51 6.87 -1.28 -3.45
CA ALA A 51 6.46 -0.47 -4.62
C ALA A 51 7.51 -0.50 -5.74
N ALA A 52 8.79 -0.57 -5.37
CA ALA A 52 9.90 -0.65 -6.31
C ALA A 52 9.99 -1.99 -7.06
N ALA A 53 9.53 -3.09 -6.47
CA ALA A 53 9.52 -4.40 -7.12
C ALA A 53 8.47 -4.50 -8.24
N ARG A 54 7.33 -3.81 -8.10
CA ARG A 54 6.23 -3.85 -9.08
C ARG A 54 6.39 -2.93 -10.29
N LYS A 55 7.42 -2.09 -10.34
CA LYS A 55 7.72 -1.23 -11.50
C LYS A 55 8.42 -1.98 -12.65
N ARG A 56 8.49 -3.31 -12.61
CA ARG A 56 9.37 -4.12 -13.48
C ARG A 56 8.73 -5.32 -14.18
N ASP A 57 7.42 -5.53 -14.03
CA ASP A 57 6.65 -6.48 -14.86
C ASP A 57 5.89 -5.75 -15.97
#